data_AF-A0A662W1W6-F1
#
_entry.id   AF-A0A662W1W6-F1
#
_cell.length_a   1.000
_cell.length_b   1.000
_cell.length_c   1.000
_cell.angle_alpha   90.00
_cell.angle_beta   90.00
_cell.angle_gamma   90.00
#
_symmetry.space_group_name_H-M   'P 1'
#
loop_
_entity.id
_entity.type
_entity.pdbx_description
1 polymer ?
#
loop_
_entity_poly.entity_id
_entity_poly.type
_entity_poly.pdbx_seq_one_letter_code
_entity_poly.pdbx_strand_id
1 'polypeptide(L)'
;MLKGEIILLHTIPFKVRKTLETAGFTSKYFSLYDEFKVFLQIHKRKANHKKVALILCLEILEILHEKQEIAIKHWSIDSSKTLI
;
A
#
# COMPACT_ATOMS: atom_id res chain seq x y z
N MET A 1 -18.84 -3.02 -8.28
CA MET A 1 -18.31 -2.72 -6.94
C MET A 1 -19.36 -2.09 -6.02
N LEU A 2 -19.80 -2.88 -5.07
CA LEU A 2 -20.63 -2.50 -3.93
C LEU A 2 -19.84 -1.57 -2.99
N LYS A 3 -20.58 -0.84 -2.15
CA LYS A 3 -19.95 0.09 -1.19
C LYS A 3 -19.07 -0.66 -0.18
N GLY A 4 -19.49 -1.85 0.24
CA GLY A 4 -18.71 -2.72 1.14
C GLY A 4 -17.36 -3.14 0.54
N GLU A 5 -17.33 -3.53 -0.73
CA GLU A 5 -16.08 -3.90 -1.43
C GLU A 5 -15.12 -2.71 -1.53
N ILE A 6 -15.66 -1.50 -1.75
CA ILE A 6 -14.87 -0.26 -1.79
C ILE A 6 -14.29 0.08 -0.40
N ILE A 7 -15.08 -0.12 0.66
CA ILE A 7 -14.61 0.08 2.04
C ILE A 7 -13.52 -0.93 2.37
N LEU A 8 -13.66 -2.19 1.94
CA LEU A 8 -12.64 -3.21 2.13
C LEU A 8 -11.34 -2.85 1.38
N LEU A 9 -11.45 -2.41 0.13
CA LEU A 9 -10.31 -1.96 -0.70
C LEU A 9 -9.61 -0.73 -0.12
N HIS A 10 -10.28 0.07 0.71
CA HIS A 10 -9.66 1.16 1.48
C HIS A 10 -9.05 0.65 2.79
N THR A 11 -9.74 -0.25 3.50
CA THR A 11 -9.34 -0.71 4.84
C THR A 11 -8.09 -1.58 4.80
N ILE A 12 -7.96 -2.46 3.81
CA ILE A 12 -6.81 -3.37 3.70
C ILE A 12 -5.49 -2.59 3.51
N PRO A 13 -5.35 -1.70 2.50
CA PRO A 13 -4.14 -0.91 2.32
C PRO A 13 -3.86 0.02 3.49
N PHE A 14 -4.90 0.51 4.19
CA PHE A 14 -4.70 1.30 5.40
C PHE A 14 -4.03 0.50 6.52
N LYS A 15 -4.47 -0.75 6.75
CA LYS A 15 -3.82 -1.63 7.73
C LYS A 15 -2.37 -1.90 7.35
N VAL A 16 -2.10 -2.15 6.07
CA VAL A 16 -0.74 -2.33 5.56
C VAL A 16 0.11 -1.08 5.83
N ARG A 17 -0.41 0.12 5.55
CA ARG A 17 0.25 1.38 5.89
C ARG A 17 0.58 1.46 7.38
N LYS A 18 -0.37 1.17 8.29
CA LYS A 18 -0.11 1.21 9.73
C LYS A 18 0.98 0.24 10.17
N THR A 19 1.06 -0.93 9.55
CA THR A 19 2.17 -1.86 9.76
C THR A 19 3.50 -1.27 9.28
N LEU A 20 3.54 -0.68 8.09
CA LEU A 20 4.74 -0.03 7.54
C LEU A 20 5.21 1.14 8.41
N GLU A 21 4.29 2.00 8.85
CA GLU A 21 4.58 3.09 9.81
C GLU A 21 5.19 2.54 11.11
N THR A 22 4.61 1.48 11.66
CA THR A 22 5.10 0.84 12.90
C THR A 22 6.49 0.24 12.71
N ALA A 23 6.79 -0.26 11.50
CA ALA A 23 8.10 -0.77 11.12
C ALA A 23 9.12 0.34 10.79
N GLY A 24 8.74 1.62 10.93
CA GLY A 24 9.64 2.77 10.74
C GLY A 24 9.74 3.27 9.29
N PHE A 25 8.92 2.76 8.36
CA PHE A 25 8.86 3.29 7.01
C PHE A 25 8.16 4.65 6.98
N THR A 26 8.66 5.54 6.13
CA THR A 26 8.06 6.84 5.85
C THR A 26 7.77 6.96 4.36
N SER A 27 6.73 7.72 3.99
CA SER A 27 6.39 8.00 2.60
C SER A 27 5.98 9.45 2.47
N LYS A 28 6.34 10.06 1.34
CA LYS A 28 5.95 11.46 1.03
C LYS A 28 4.44 11.61 0.84
N TYR A 29 3.72 10.50 0.69
CA TYR A 29 2.28 10.49 0.52
C TYR A 29 1.52 10.38 1.86
N PHE A 30 2.19 10.07 2.99
CA PHE A 30 1.53 9.97 4.31
C PHE A 30 0.74 11.23 4.67
N SER A 31 1.29 12.40 4.36
CA SER A 31 0.64 13.70 4.54
C SER A 31 -0.60 13.87 3.65
N LEU A 32 -0.57 13.37 2.41
CA LEU A 32 -1.70 13.47 1.49
C LEU A 32 -2.91 12.71 2.04
N TYR A 33 -2.71 11.50 2.55
CA TYR A 33 -3.80 10.76 3.18
C TYR A 33 -4.33 11.45 4.46
N ASP A 34 -3.45 12.05 5.26
CA ASP A 34 -3.84 12.77 6.47
C ASP A 34 -4.69 14.01 6.15
N GLU A 35 -4.37 14.71 5.06
CA GLU A 35 -5.20 15.79 4.49
C GLU A 35 -6.59 15.28 4.07
N PHE A 36 -6.67 14.05 3.59
CA PHE A 36 -7.94 13.46 3.17
C PHE A 36 -8.89 13.18 4.36
N LYS A 37 -8.40 13.08 5.62
CA LYS A 37 -9.19 12.81 6.85
C LYS A 37 -10.28 11.75 6.64
N VAL A 38 -10.04 10.76 5.77
CA VAL A 38 -11.09 9.80 5.31
C VAL A 38 -11.34 8.68 6.31
N PHE A 39 -10.53 8.58 7.36
CA PHE A 39 -10.64 7.53 8.38
C PHE A 39 -12.01 7.46 9.08
N LEU A 40 -12.79 8.54 9.06
CA LEU A 40 -14.06 8.62 9.80
C LEU A 40 -15.33 8.74 8.93
N GLN A 41 -15.24 8.69 7.60
CA GLN A 41 -16.36 9.07 6.73
C GLN A 41 -16.89 7.92 5.87
N ILE A 42 -17.43 6.90 6.54
CA ILE A 42 -18.25 5.82 5.94
C ILE A 42 -19.46 6.40 5.14
N HIS A 43 -19.79 7.68 5.36
CA HIS A 43 -20.84 8.43 4.68
C HIS A 43 -20.38 9.16 3.40
N LYS A 44 -19.07 9.19 3.07
CA LYS A 44 -18.59 9.81 1.83
C LYS A 44 -19.00 8.99 0.59
N ARG A 45 -19.07 9.67 -0.56
CA ARG A 45 -19.41 9.05 -1.85
C ARG A 45 -18.37 7.97 -2.21
N LYS A 46 -18.82 6.92 -2.90
CA LYS A 46 -17.97 5.82 -3.43
C LYS A 46 -16.69 6.31 -4.11
N ALA A 47 -16.77 7.43 -4.84
CA ALA A 47 -15.63 8.04 -5.54
C ALA A 47 -14.48 8.46 -4.59
N ASN A 48 -14.79 8.93 -3.38
CA ASN A 48 -13.77 9.38 -2.43
C ASN A 48 -13.00 8.19 -1.86
N HIS A 49 -13.69 7.11 -1.51
CA HIS A 49 -13.04 5.89 -1.05
C HIS A 49 -12.14 5.28 -2.13
N LYS A 50 -12.54 5.32 -3.41
CA LYS A 50 -11.68 4.87 -4.51
C LYS A 50 -10.40 5.70 -4.64
N LYS A 51 -10.50 7.03 -4.54
CA LYS A 51 -9.31 7.92 -4.57
C LYS A 51 -8.36 7.61 -3.42
N VAL A 52 -8.91 7.43 -2.22
CA VAL A 52 -8.09 7.11 -1.03
C VAL A 52 -7.45 5.72 -1.14
N ALA A 53 -8.17 4.72 -1.62
CA ALA A 53 -7.60 3.41 -1.89
C ALA A 53 -6.43 3.49 -2.88
N LEU A 54 -6.57 4.30 -3.94
CA LEU A 54 -5.50 4.53 -4.91
C LEU A 54 -4.27 5.20 -4.27
N ILE A 55 -4.47 6.23 -3.45
CA ILE A 55 -3.38 6.93 -2.74
C ILE A 55 -2.64 5.95 -1.82
N LEU A 56 -3.37 5.15 -1.04
CA LEU A 56 -2.77 4.11 -0.18
C LEU A 56 -1.97 3.07 -0.98
N CYS A 57 -2.45 2.67 -2.16
CA CYS A 57 -1.70 1.76 -3.02
C CYS A 57 -0.41 2.40 -3.57
N LEU A 58 -0.44 3.69 -3.91
CA LEU A 58 0.74 4.42 -4.37
C LEU A 58 1.76 4.63 -3.25
N GLU A 59 1.30 4.90 -2.03
CA GLU A 59 2.12 4.91 -0.80
C GLU A 59 2.87 3.60 -0.61
N ILE A 60 2.13 2.49 -0.63
CA ILE A 60 2.70 1.15 -0.45
C ILE A 60 3.67 0.85 -1.59
N LEU A 61 3.31 1.18 -2.83
CA LEU A 61 4.19 0.98 -3.97
C LEU A 61 5.48 1.76 -3.77
N GLU A 62 5.44 3.05 -3.42
CA GLU A 62 6.64 3.86 -3.18
C GLU A 62 7.54 3.25 -2.10
N ILE A 63 6.97 2.90 -0.94
CA ILE A 63 7.73 2.31 0.18
C ILE A 63 8.41 1.00 -0.24
N LEU A 64 7.70 0.18 -1.02
CA LEU A 64 8.22 -1.10 -1.49
C LEU A 64 9.09 -0.97 -2.76
N HIS A 65 9.12 0.19 -3.41
CA HIS A 65 9.80 0.39 -4.69
C HIS A 65 11.34 0.49 -4.54
N GLU A 66 11.87 0.81 -3.35
CA GLU A 66 13.31 0.71 -3.09
C GLU A 66 13.73 -0.69 -2.60
N LYS A 67 13.84 -1.64 -3.54
CA LYS A 67 14.86 -2.72 -3.54
C LYS A 67 14.89 -3.62 -4.79
N GLN A 68 14.41 -3.22 -5.97
CA GLN A 68 14.59 -4.07 -7.17
C GLN A 68 16.07 -4.32 -7.52
N GLU A 69 17.01 -3.47 -7.13
CA GLU A 69 18.44 -3.75 -7.36
C GLU A 69 19.02 -4.86 -6.45
N ILE A 70 18.40 -5.13 -5.29
CA ILE A 70 18.90 -6.14 -4.33
C ILE A 70 18.07 -7.43 -4.41
N ALA A 71 16.77 -7.34 -4.70
CA ALA A 71 15.89 -8.51 -4.78
C ALA A 71 16.12 -9.35 -6.06
N ILE A 72 16.45 -8.72 -7.19
CA ILE A 72 16.72 -9.47 -8.44
C ILE A 72 18.06 -10.21 -8.35
N LYS A 73 19.07 -9.64 -7.68
CA LYS A 73 20.35 -10.34 -7.46
C LYS A 73 20.23 -11.56 -6.53
N HIS A 74 19.30 -11.55 -5.56
CA HIS A 74 19.12 -12.69 -4.67
C HIS A 74 18.31 -13.83 -5.31
N TRP A 75 17.27 -13.52 -6.10
CA TRP A 75 16.46 -14.54 -6.79
C TRP A 75 17.21 -15.22 -7.95
N SER A 76 18.15 -14.54 -8.60
CA SER A 76 18.98 -15.13 -9.66
C SER A 76 20.04 -16.11 -9.15
N ILE A 77 20.39 -16.09 -7.86
CA ILE A 77 21.39 -17.01 -7.29
C ILE A 77 20.74 -18.32 -6.82
N ASP A 78 19.49 -18.29 -6.37
CA ASP A 78 18.84 -19.47 -5.77
C ASP A 78 18.17 -20.40 -6.80
N SER A 79 17.87 -19.88 -8.00
CA SER A 79 17.31 -20.67 -9.10
C SER A 79 18.35 -21.54 -9.85
N SER A 80 19.65 -21.41 -9.52
CA SER A 80 20.73 -22.18 -10.17
C SER A 80 21.19 -23.42 -9.38
N LYS A 81 20.59 -23.73 -8.22
CA LYS A 81 21.01 -24.86 -7.36
C LYS A 81 20.00 -25.98 -7.22
N THR A 82 19.12 -26.17 -8.19
CA THR A 82 18.34 -27.42 -8.28
C THR A 82 18.40 -27.97 -9.69
N LEU A 83 19.49 -28.67 -10.01
CA LEU A 83 19.58 -29.71 -11.05
C LEU A 83 20.87 -30.51 -10.75
N ILE A 84 20.76 -31.46 -9.81
CA ILE A 84 21.53 -32.70 -9.79
C ILE A 84 20.50 -33.82 -9.69
#